data_AF-A0A4Q3XT99-F1
#
_entry.id   AF-A0A4Q3XT99-F1
#
_cell.length_a   1.000
_cell.length_b   1.000
_cell.length_c   1.000
_cell.angle_alpha   90.00
_cell.angle_beta   90.00
_cell.angle_gamma   90.00
#
_symmetry.space_group_name_H-M   'P 1'
#
loop_
_entity.id
_entity.type
_entity.pdbx_description
1 polymer ?
#
loop_
_entity_poly.entity_id
_entity_poly.type
_entity_poly.pdbx_seq_one_letter_code
_entity_poly.pdbx_strand_id
1 'polypeptide(L)'
;MAWVRDVGSFYNFIGYVVLRAPNAFPREDYLQDHEQMTLDKAFEELRAGLRMAQADFPDRLLVERLDPVLSDCLQLYRSGNNIAAALRLQSDFQDAIFRAD
;
A
#
# COMPACT_ATOMS: atom_id res chain seq x y z
N MET A 1 -13.87 -3.90 -6.26
CA MET A 1 -14.09 -4.12 -4.81
C MET A 1 -13.09 -3.27 -4.05
N ALA A 2 -13.51 -2.54 -3.02
CA ALA A 2 -12.58 -1.89 -2.11
C ALA A 2 -11.97 -2.96 -1.19
N TRP A 3 -10.65 -3.12 -1.24
CA TRP A 3 -9.87 -4.01 -0.39
C TRP A 3 -9.62 -3.37 0.98
N VAL A 4 -9.47 -2.04 0.98
CA VAL A 4 -9.33 -1.22 2.18
C VAL A 4 -10.65 -0.51 2.47
N ARG A 5 -11.20 -0.76 3.66
CA ARG A 5 -12.52 -0.23 4.09
C ARG A 5 -12.50 0.44 5.45
N ASP A 6 -11.48 0.12 6.23
CA ASP A 6 -11.24 0.60 7.59
C ASP A 6 -9.73 0.48 7.90
N VAL A 7 -9.32 1.03 9.04
CA VAL A 7 -7.91 1.05 9.48
C VAL A 7 -7.31 -0.37 9.61
N GLY A 8 -8.11 -1.37 10.01
CA GLY A 8 -7.63 -2.75 10.17
C GLY A 8 -7.39 -3.46 8.84
N SER A 9 -8.32 -3.33 7.89
CA SER A 9 -8.16 -3.81 6.52
C SER A 9 -7.04 -3.08 5.79
N PHE A 10 -6.79 -1.81 6.11
CA PHE A 10 -5.64 -1.07 5.58
C PHE A 10 -4.31 -1.69 6.03
N TYR A 11 -4.15 -1.96 7.33
CA TYR A 11 -2.97 -2.63 7.88
C TYR A 11 -2.73 -3.99 7.20
N ASN A 12 -3.78 -4.81 7.09
CA ASN A 12 -3.70 -6.12 6.44
C ASN A 12 -3.32 -6.00 4.96
N PHE A 13 -3.84 -4.98 4.27
CA PHE A 13 -3.54 -4.76 2.87
C PHE A 13 -2.08 -4.34 2.64
N ILE A 14 -1.49 -3.54 3.52
CA ILE A 14 -0.05 -3.24 3.47
C ILE A 14 0.78 -4.53 3.55
N GLY A 15 0.48 -5.39 4.53
CA GLY A 15 1.14 -6.70 4.66
C GLY A 15 0.97 -7.58 3.42
N TYR A 16 -0.23 -7.59 2.83
CA TYR A 16 -0.49 -8.27 1.56
C TYR A 16 0.40 -7.75 0.43
N VAL A 17 0.55 -6.43 0.27
CA VAL A 17 1.41 -5.84 -0.77
C VAL A 17 2.87 -6.21 -0.53
N VAL A 18 3.38 -6.12 0.70
CA VAL A 18 4.76 -6.53 1.02
C VAL A 18 5.02 -7.97 0.60
N LEU A 19 4.10 -8.89 0.88
CA LEU A 19 4.28 -10.32 0.61
C LEU A 19 4.13 -10.69 -0.87
N ARG A 20 3.38 -9.90 -1.65
CA ARG A 20 2.97 -10.25 -3.02
C ARG A 20 3.58 -9.39 -4.11
N ALA A 21 4.01 -8.17 -3.78
CA ALA A 21 4.65 -7.29 -4.75
C ALA A 21 6.05 -7.83 -5.15
N PRO A 22 6.49 -7.57 -6.40
CA PRO A 22 5.81 -6.78 -7.41
C PRO A 22 4.84 -7.57 -8.30
N ASN A 23 4.95 -8.90 -8.35
CA ASN A 23 4.34 -9.71 -9.41
C ASN A 23 3.79 -11.07 -8.95
N ALA A 24 3.71 -11.31 -7.63
CA ALA A 24 3.21 -12.55 -7.04
C ALA A 24 1.77 -12.42 -6.49
N PHE A 25 1.02 -11.41 -6.95
CA PHE A 25 -0.38 -11.27 -6.60
C PHE A 25 -1.17 -12.49 -7.10
N PRO A 26 -2.03 -13.11 -6.25
CA PRO A 26 -2.89 -14.20 -6.67
C PRO A 26 -3.78 -13.76 -7.84
N ARG A 27 -4.02 -14.70 -8.74
CA ARG A 27 -5.00 -14.54 -9.82
C ARG A 27 -6.29 -15.20 -9.42
N GLU A 28 -7.37 -14.46 -9.54
CA GLU A 28 -8.71 -14.92 -9.22
C GLU A 28 -9.40 -15.40 -10.50
N ASP A 29 -9.95 -16.61 -10.50
CA ASP A 29 -10.59 -17.22 -11.68
C ASP A 29 -11.89 -16.50 -12.10
N TYR A 30 -12.53 -15.81 -11.16
CA TYR A 30 -13.74 -15.01 -11.39
C TYR A 30 -13.46 -13.58 -11.87
N LEU A 31 -12.20 -13.14 -11.99
CA LEU A 31 -11.84 -11.79 -12.44
C LEU A 31 -11.25 -11.82 -13.86
N GLN A 32 -11.62 -10.84 -14.68
CA GLN A 32 -10.97 -10.61 -15.96
C GLN A 32 -9.55 -10.07 -15.79
N ASP A 33 -8.70 -10.18 -16.81
CA ASP A 33 -7.30 -9.72 -16.77
C ASP A 33 -7.16 -8.27 -16.30
N HIS A 34 -8.03 -7.39 -16.79
CA HIS A 34 -8.02 -5.98 -16.44
C HIS A 34 -8.60 -5.70 -15.05
N GLU A 35 -9.14 -6.70 -14.35
CA GLU A 35 -9.67 -6.63 -12.98
C GLU A 35 -8.69 -7.23 -11.97
N GLN A 36 -7.79 -8.12 -12.41
CA GLN A 36 -6.75 -8.73 -11.57
C GLN A 36 -5.91 -7.69 -10.82
N MET A 37 -5.47 -8.05 -9.62
CA MET A 37 -4.58 -7.21 -8.84
C MET A 37 -3.23 -7.08 -9.55
N THR A 38 -2.77 -5.85 -9.70
CA THR A 38 -1.44 -5.52 -10.23
C THR A 38 -0.72 -4.64 -9.21
N LEU A 39 0.60 -4.48 -9.39
CA LEU A 39 1.38 -3.56 -8.57
C LEU A 39 0.78 -2.14 -8.58
N ASP A 40 0.41 -1.63 -9.76
CA ASP A 40 -0.14 -0.29 -9.88
C ASP A 40 -1.47 -0.13 -9.12
N LYS A 41 -2.39 -1.09 -9.28
CA LYS A 41 -3.66 -1.10 -8.55
C LYS A 41 -3.47 -1.25 -7.05
N ALA A 42 -2.49 -2.07 -6.62
CA ALA A 42 -2.17 -2.19 -5.21
C ALA A 42 -1.72 -0.84 -4.63
N PHE A 43 -0.90 -0.08 -5.36
CA PHE A 43 -0.47 1.25 -4.93
C PHE A 43 -1.57 2.31 -5.04
N GLU A 44 -2.50 2.20 -5.98
CA GLU A 44 -3.71 3.03 -6.02
C GLU A 44 -4.59 2.79 -4.79
N GLU A 45 -4.78 1.53 -4.41
CA GLU A 45 -5.54 1.13 -3.22
C GLU A 45 -4.85 1.56 -1.93
N LEU A 46 -3.51 1.47 -1.84
CA LEU A 46 -2.75 2.01 -0.70
C LEU A 46 -2.94 3.52 -0.54
N ARG A 47 -2.94 4.27 -1.64
CA ARG A 47 -3.21 5.73 -1.60
C ARG A 47 -4.66 6.03 -1.19
N ALA A 48 -5.62 5.23 -1.65
CA ALA A 48 -7.01 5.36 -1.20
C ALA A 48 -7.14 5.09 0.30
N GLY A 49 -6.50 4.03 0.80
CA GLY A 49 -6.43 3.69 2.21
C GLY A 49 -5.78 4.79 3.06
N LEU A 50 -4.71 5.41 2.56
CA LEU A 50 -4.04 6.54 3.23
C LEU A 50 -4.98 7.75 3.38
N ARG A 51 -5.72 8.12 2.32
CA ARG A 51 -6.70 9.22 2.39
C ARG A 51 -7.86 8.90 3.33
N MET A 52 -8.30 7.65 3.36
CA MET A 52 -9.31 7.20 4.31
C MET A 52 -8.79 7.30 5.76
N ALA A 53 -7.58 6.81 6.02
CA ALA A 53 -6.95 6.89 7.33
C ALA A 53 -6.80 8.35 7.82
N GLN A 54 -6.52 9.31 6.94
CA GLN A 54 -6.48 10.73 7.30
C GLN A 54 -7.80 11.24 7.90
N ALA A 55 -8.94 10.67 7.54
CA ALA A 55 -10.22 11.06 8.15
C ALA A 55 -10.32 10.60 9.62
N ASP A 56 -9.65 9.50 9.96
CA ASP A 56 -9.65 8.91 11.30
C ASP A 56 -8.49 9.42 12.19
N PHE A 57 -7.42 9.95 11.59
CA PHE A 57 -6.25 10.48 12.32
C PHE A 57 -6.20 12.02 12.26
N PRO A 58 -6.02 12.71 13.41
CA PRO A 58 -5.99 14.17 13.46
C PRO A 58 -4.70 14.81 12.87
N ASP A 59 -3.70 14.02 12.46
CA ASP A 59 -2.52 14.54 11.77
C ASP A 59 -2.89 14.97 10.34
N ARG A 60 -3.18 16.26 10.19
CA ARG A 60 -3.56 16.87 8.92
C ARG A 60 -2.51 16.70 7.82
N LEU A 61 -1.26 16.45 8.16
CA LEU A 61 -0.15 16.33 7.21
C LEU A 61 0.20 14.86 6.88
N LEU A 62 -0.55 13.88 7.38
CA LEU A 62 -0.25 12.46 7.18
C LEU A 62 -0.16 12.08 5.69
N VAL A 63 -1.15 12.49 4.88
CA VAL A 63 -1.17 12.19 3.44
C VAL A 63 -0.01 12.87 2.71
N GLU A 64 0.24 14.15 3.01
CA GLU A 64 1.31 14.93 2.38
C GLU A 64 2.70 14.34 2.66
N ARG A 65 2.89 13.77 3.85
CA ARG A 65 4.14 13.10 4.25
C ARG A 65 4.30 11.72 3.62
N LEU A 66 3.22 10.94 3.51
CA LEU A 66 3.32 9.51 3.18
C LEU A 66 3.00 9.17 1.72
N ASP A 67 2.31 10.03 0.97
CA ASP A 67 2.11 9.82 -0.48
C ASP A 67 3.43 9.79 -1.28
N PRO A 68 4.44 10.65 -0.99
CA PRO A 68 5.77 10.54 -1.58
C PRO A 68 6.45 9.21 -1.27
N VAL A 69 6.29 8.69 -0.05
CA VAL A 69 6.87 7.39 0.36
C VAL A 69 6.29 6.25 -0.49
N LEU A 70 4.98 6.25 -0.74
CA LEU A 70 4.35 5.28 -1.65
C LEU A 70 4.88 5.40 -3.08
N SER A 71 5.10 6.63 -3.55
CA SER A 71 5.64 6.86 -4.90
C SER A 71 7.08 6.32 -5.04
N ASP A 72 7.92 6.51 -4.02
CA ASP A 72 9.27 5.95 -3.97
C ASP A 72 9.26 4.41 -3.93
N CYS A 73 8.39 3.81 -3.11
CA CYS A 73 8.27 2.36 -3.03
C CYS A 73 7.85 1.76 -4.38
N LEU A 74 6.90 2.39 -5.08
CA LEU A 74 6.48 1.97 -6.41
C LEU A 74 7.64 2.05 -7.42
N GLN A 75 8.45 3.10 -7.35
CA GLN A 75 9.64 3.24 -8.20
C GLN A 75 10.70 2.17 -7.90
N LEU A 76 10.91 1.84 -6.62
CA LEU A 76 11.82 0.76 -6.22
C LEU A 76 11.34 -0.60 -6.75
N TYR A 77 10.05 -0.93 -6.61
CA TYR A 77 9.50 -2.15 -7.19
C TYR A 77 9.65 -2.18 -8.72
N ARG A 78 9.36 -1.07 -9.41
CA ARG A 78 9.50 -0.96 -10.88
C ARG A 78 10.94 -1.06 -11.36
N SER A 79 11.91 -0.66 -10.55
CA SER A 79 13.35 -0.79 -10.86
C SER A 79 13.93 -2.15 -10.44
N GLY A 80 13.11 -3.07 -9.92
CA GLY A 80 13.51 -4.40 -9.49
C GLY A 80 14.15 -4.45 -8.10
N ASN A 81 14.21 -3.33 -7.38
CA ASN A 81 14.75 -3.27 -6.02
C ASN A 81 13.69 -3.65 -4.96
N ASN A 82 13.18 -4.87 -5.07
CA ASN A 82 12.02 -5.35 -4.32
C ASN A 82 12.25 -5.39 -2.81
N ILE A 83 13.46 -5.74 -2.35
CA ILE A 83 13.80 -5.79 -0.92
C ILE A 83 13.76 -4.38 -0.33
N ALA A 84 14.38 -3.41 -1.00
CA ALA A 84 14.35 -2.02 -0.54
C ALA A 84 12.92 -1.45 -0.55
N ALA A 85 12.14 -1.78 -1.59
CA ALA A 85 10.74 -1.38 -1.66
C ALA A 85 9.91 -1.93 -0.49
N ALA A 86 10.03 -3.24 -0.21
CA ALA A 86 9.31 -3.89 0.88
C ALA A 86 9.73 -3.37 2.26
N LEU A 87 11.04 -3.17 2.47
CA LEU A 87 11.55 -2.60 3.72
C LEU A 87 11.01 -1.18 3.93
N ARG A 88 11.09 -0.31 2.91
CA ARG A 88 10.59 1.07 2.98
C ARG A 88 9.08 1.12 3.23
N LEU A 89 8.31 0.24 2.60
CA LEU A 89 6.86 0.16 2.80
C LEU A 89 6.51 -0.26 4.24
N GLN A 90 7.33 -1.09 4.89
CA GLN A 90 7.14 -1.42 6.31
C GLN A 90 7.64 -0.30 7.23
N SER A 91 8.89 0.13 7.10
CA SER A 91 9.54 1.03 8.06
C SER A 91 9.11 2.47 7.95
N ASP A 92 8.93 2.98 6.72
CA ASP A 92 8.76 4.41 6.48
C ASP A 92 7.28 4.75 6.28
N PHE A 93 6.46 3.76 5.91
CA PHE A 93 5.03 3.93 5.67
C PHE A 93 4.16 3.27 6.75
N GLN A 94 4.24 1.95 6.93
CA GLN A 94 3.40 1.25 7.91
C GLN A 94 3.69 1.73 9.34
N ASP A 95 4.96 1.77 9.75
CA ASP A 95 5.31 2.20 11.11
C ASP A 95 4.91 3.67 11.35
N ALA A 96 5.02 4.54 10.35
CA ALA A 96 4.60 5.94 10.47
C ALA A 96 3.08 6.12 10.68
N ILE A 97 2.26 5.12 10.31
CA ILE A 97 0.79 5.14 10.49
C ILE A 97 0.37 4.44 11.79
N PHE A 98 0.96 3.29 12.07
CA PHE A 98 0.44 2.35 13.08
C PHE A 98 1.31 2.21 14.33
N ARG A 99 2.53 2.73 14.30
CA ARG A 99 3.44 2.66 15.44
C ARG A 99 3.40 4.02 16.14
N ALA A 100 2.67 4.07 17.25
CA ALA A 100 2.79 5.15 18.22
C ALA A 100 4.12 4.97 18.96
N ASP A 101 4.85 6.07 19.16
CA ASP A 101 5.96 6.14 20.12
C ASP A 101 5.50 5.70 21.53
#